data_AF-A0A0S8AJK5-F1
#
_entry.id   AF-A0A0S8AJK5-F1
#
_cell.length_a   1.000
_cell.length_b   1.000
_cell.length_c   1.000
_cell.angle_alpha   90.00
_cell.angle_beta   90.00
_cell.angle_gamma   90.00
#
_symmetry.space_group_name_H-M   'P 1'
#
loop_
_entity.id
_entity.type
_entity.pdbx_description
1 polymer ?
#
loop_
_entity_poly.entity_id
_entity_poly.type
_entity_poly.pdbx_seq_one_letter_code
_entity_poly.pdbx_strand_id
1 'polypeptide(L)'
;MDLKKTLLRFKPGASVRTHLFLAALIWSVVGFFLLTNGFVLISLKGHLWYGVVGLVLGTAKTFFILDRVARKNVNRIKEFEDKICIGSVYSWKTWILVAAMIVLGRFLRTTILPGEIVGLIYTAVGWALMLASRLMWREWKRTPRP
;
A
#
# COMPACT_ATOMS: atom_id res chain seq x y z
N MET A 1 -3.37 -30.55 30.93
CA MET A 1 -2.88 -30.77 29.55
C MET A 1 -3.88 -30.35 28.45
N ASP A 2 -4.97 -29.63 28.76
CA ASP A 2 -6.01 -29.27 27.76
C ASP A 2 -6.11 -27.79 27.37
N LEU A 3 -5.56 -26.85 28.16
CA LEU A 3 -5.72 -25.42 27.88
C LEU A 3 -4.94 -24.95 26.64
N LYS A 4 -3.81 -25.61 26.32
CA LYS A 4 -3.03 -25.33 25.10
C LYS A 4 -3.74 -25.75 23.81
N LYS A 5 -4.58 -26.80 23.83
CA LYS A 5 -5.31 -27.29 22.65
C LYS A 5 -6.45 -26.35 22.25
N THR A 6 -7.15 -25.78 23.23
CA THR A 6 -8.27 -24.84 22.96
C THR A 6 -7.77 -23.48 22.47
N LEU A 7 -6.63 -22.99 22.97
CA LEU A 7 -6.03 -21.72 22.52
C LEU A 7 -5.42 -21.80 21.10
N LEU A 8 -5.11 -23.00 20.60
CA LEU A 8 -4.68 -23.21 19.20
C LEU A 8 -5.86 -23.26 18.23
N ARG A 9 -7.08 -23.55 18.70
CA ARG A 9 -8.30 -23.69 17.89
C ARG A 9 -8.91 -22.36 17.46
N PHE A 10 -8.57 -21.28 18.16
CA PHE A 10 -8.93 -19.88 17.86
C PHE A 10 -7.76 -19.08 17.29
N LYS A 11 -6.84 -19.74 16.57
CA LYS A 11 -5.82 -19.04 15.81
C LYS A 11 -6.30 -18.98 14.37
N PRO A 12 -7.06 -17.95 13.94
CA PRO A 12 -7.39 -17.81 12.54
C PRO A 12 -6.08 -17.44 11.85
N GLY A 13 -5.27 -18.43 11.50
CA GLY A 13 -4.18 -18.24 10.57
C GLY A 13 -4.83 -17.73 9.30
N ALA A 14 -4.91 -16.40 9.17
CA ALA A 14 -5.54 -15.78 8.03
C ALA A 14 -4.81 -16.33 6.82
N SER A 15 -5.54 -16.99 5.92
CA SER A 15 -4.93 -17.66 4.77
C SER A 15 -4.04 -16.68 4.00
N VAL A 16 -3.02 -17.18 3.32
CA VAL A 16 -2.18 -16.38 2.39
C VAL A 16 -3.06 -15.50 1.49
N ARG A 17 -4.21 -16.04 1.07
CA ARG A 17 -5.23 -15.34 0.30
C ARG A 17 -5.83 -14.13 1.03
N THR A 18 -6.15 -14.24 2.32
CA THR A 18 -6.66 -13.13 3.13
C THR A 18 -5.61 -12.01 3.28
N HIS A 19 -4.34 -12.37 3.47
CA HIS A 19 -3.24 -11.39 3.56
C HIS A 19 -3.01 -10.66 2.24
N LEU A 20 -3.01 -11.38 1.11
CA LEU A 20 -2.92 -10.78 -0.22
C LEU A 20 -4.10 -9.84 -0.50
N PHE A 21 -5.31 -10.24 -0.12
CA PHE A 21 -6.50 -9.41 -0.26
C PHE A 21 -6.40 -8.11 0.56
N LEU A 22 -6.04 -8.21 1.84
CA LEU A 22 -5.93 -7.05 2.72
C LEU A 22 -4.85 -6.08 2.24
N ALA A 23 -3.70 -6.61 1.80
CA ALA A 23 -2.63 -5.78 1.26
C ALA A 23 -3.07 -5.06 -0.03
N ALA A 24 -3.72 -5.78 -0.95
CA ALA A 24 -4.26 -5.20 -2.18
C ALA A 24 -5.31 -4.12 -1.90
N LEU A 25 -6.19 -4.36 -0.92
CA LEU A 25 -7.24 -3.44 -0.51
C LEU A 25 -6.65 -2.17 0.11
N ILE A 26 -5.73 -2.30 1.07
CA ILE A 26 -5.09 -1.15 1.72
C ILE A 26 -4.40 -0.26 0.68
N TRP A 27 -3.60 -0.84 -0.22
CA TRP A 27 -2.89 -0.07 -1.23
C TRP A 27 -3.85 0.63 -2.20
N SER A 28 -4.97 -0.01 -2.53
CA SER A 28 -5.99 0.57 -3.40
C SER A 28 -6.75 1.71 -2.72
N VAL A 29 -7.18 1.53 -1.47
CA VAL A 29 -7.92 2.55 -0.71
C VAL A 29 -7.05 3.76 -0.41
N VAL A 30 -5.82 3.54 0.08
CA VAL A 30 -4.87 4.63 0.34
C VAL A 30 -4.47 5.32 -0.97
N GLY A 31 -4.23 4.55 -2.03
CA GLY A 31 -3.92 5.09 -3.36
C GLY A 31 -5.04 5.99 -3.88
N PHE A 32 -6.28 5.52 -3.82
CA PHE A 32 -7.47 6.27 -4.23
C PHE A 32 -7.65 7.55 -3.41
N PHE A 33 -7.53 7.47 -2.08
CA PHE A 33 -7.64 8.62 -1.19
C PHE A 33 -6.59 9.69 -1.51
N LEU A 34 -5.33 9.30 -1.75
CA LEU A 34 -4.29 10.25 -2.12
C LEU A 34 -4.53 10.84 -3.51
N LEU A 35 -4.99 10.03 -4.47
CA LEU A 35 -5.30 10.50 -5.81
C LEU A 35 -6.39 11.57 -5.80
N THR A 36 -7.49 11.34 -5.08
CA THR A 36 -8.61 12.28 -5.00
C THR A 36 -8.19 13.58 -4.31
N ASN A 37 -7.46 13.50 -3.20
CA ASN A 37 -6.93 14.68 -2.52
C ASN A 37 -5.93 15.45 -3.41
N GLY A 38 -5.06 14.75 -4.14
CA GLY A 38 -4.12 15.36 -5.08
C GLY A 38 -4.83 16.10 -6.21
N PHE A 39 -5.80 15.46 -6.85
CA PHE A 39 -6.60 16.07 -7.92
C PHE A 39 -7.42 17.25 -7.43
N VAL A 40 -8.09 17.15 -6.28
CA VAL A 40 -8.86 18.27 -5.69
C VAL A 40 -7.94 19.47 -5.46
N LEU A 41 -6.75 19.24 -4.89
CA LEU A 41 -5.81 20.32 -4.59
C LEU A 41 -5.24 20.98 -5.85
N ILE A 42 -4.97 20.20 -6.91
CA ILE A 42 -4.52 20.71 -8.21
C ILE A 42 -5.65 21.50 -8.90
N SER A 43 -6.87 20.97 -8.90
CA SER A 43 -8.03 21.62 -9.53
C SER A 43 -8.37 22.96 -8.88
N LEU A 44 -8.27 23.06 -7.55
CA LEU A 44 -8.47 24.32 -6.82
C LEU A 44 -7.43 25.40 -7.16
N LYS A 45 -6.27 25.01 -7.69
CA LYS A 45 -5.18 25.93 -8.08
C LYS A 45 -5.11 26.18 -9.59
N GLY A 46 -5.94 25.52 -10.40
CA GLY A 46 -6.08 25.81 -11.84
C GLY A 46 -4.99 25.24 -12.76
N HIS A 47 -4.00 24.53 -12.22
CA HIS A 47 -2.85 24.04 -13.01
C HIS A 47 -2.91 22.52 -13.23
N LEU A 48 -3.85 22.07 -14.07
CA LEU A 48 -4.11 20.64 -14.35
C LEU A 48 -2.89 19.85 -14.86
N TRP A 49 -1.90 20.53 -15.47
CA TRP A 49 -0.68 19.90 -15.98
C TRP A 49 0.16 19.21 -14.88
N TYR A 50 0.11 19.70 -13.64
CA TYR A 50 0.75 19.03 -12.50
C TYR A 50 0.17 17.64 -12.24
N GLY A 51 -1.09 17.42 -12.58
CA GLY A 51 -1.72 16.10 -12.50
C GLY A 51 -1.10 15.12 -13.49
N VAL A 52 -0.89 15.55 -14.73
CA VAL A 52 -0.24 14.74 -15.78
C VAL A 52 1.20 14.40 -15.38
N VAL A 53 1.96 15.38 -14.89
CA VAL A 53 3.32 15.16 -14.39
C VAL A 53 3.32 14.19 -13.21
N GLY A 54 2.38 14.35 -12.28
CA GLY A 54 2.18 13.44 -11.17
C GLY A 54 1.93 12.00 -11.64
N LEU A 55 1.06 11.79 -12.63
CA LEU A 55 0.79 10.47 -13.21
C LEU A 55 2.04 9.86 -13.88
N VAL A 56 2.81 10.66 -14.63
CA VAL A 56 4.05 10.19 -15.28
C VAL A 56 5.08 9.78 -14.22
N LEU A 57 5.32 10.62 -13.22
CA LEU A 57 6.24 10.33 -12.12
C LEU A 57 5.79 9.12 -11.30
N GLY A 58 4.48 9.02 -11.02
CA GLY A 58 3.89 7.88 -10.32
C GLY A 58 4.07 6.58 -11.11
N THR A 59 3.87 6.63 -12.42
CA THR A 59 4.07 5.49 -13.32
C THR A 59 5.52 5.04 -13.31
N ALA A 60 6.47 5.97 -13.50
CA ALA A 60 7.89 5.68 -13.44
C ALA A 60 8.28 5.06 -12.08
N LYS A 61 7.88 5.69 -10.97
CA LYS A 61 8.13 5.19 -9.62
C LYS A 61 7.61 3.77 -9.42
N THR A 62 6.43 3.45 -9.97
CA THR A 62 5.88 2.10 -9.90
C THR A 62 6.74 1.10 -10.62
N PHE A 63 7.09 1.34 -11.88
CA PHE A 63 7.89 0.38 -12.65
C PHE A 63 9.29 0.15 -12.05
N PHE A 64 9.95 1.21 -11.59
CA PHE A 64 11.31 1.10 -11.05
C PHE A 64 11.38 0.56 -9.62
N ILE A 65 10.48 1.00 -8.73
CA ILE A 65 10.59 0.74 -7.28
C ILE A 65 9.41 -0.10 -6.80
N LEU A 66 8.20 0.41 -6.98
CA LEU A 66 7.03 -0.10 -6.27
C LEU A 66 6.62 -1.50 -6.73
N ASP A 67 6.83 -1.83 -8.00
CA ASP A 67 6.62 -3.17 -8.57
C ASP A 67 7.59 -4.18 -7.97
N ARG A 68 8.86 -3.80 -7.77
CA ARG A 68 9.87 -4.65 -7.12
C ARG A 68 9.50 -4.88 -5.65
N VAL A 69 9.04 -3.84 -4.96
CA VAL A 69 8.58 -3.91 -3.57
C VAL A 69 7.32 -4.78 -3.45
N ALA A 70 6.34 -4.60 -4.35
CA ALA A 70 5.10 -5.36 -4.37
C ALA A 70 5.36 -6.85 -4.60
N ARG A 71 6.21 -7.21 -5.57
CA ARG A 71 6.64 -8.61 -5.79
C ARG A 71 7.31 -9.20 -4.55
N LYS A 72 8.22 -8.45 -3.93
CA LYS A 72 8.88 -8.90 -2.69
C LYS A 72 7.88 -9.09 -1.54
N ASN A 73 6.86 -8.24 -1.45
CA ASN A 73 5.82 -8.36 -0.43
C ASN A 73 4.92 -9.58 -0.68
N VAL A 74 4.52 -9.81 -1.93
CA VAL A 74 3.78 -11.02 -2.33
C VAL A 74 4.58 -12.28 -2.00
N ASN A 75 5.86 -12.34 -2.38
CA ASN A 75 6.69 -13.52 -2.12
C ASN A 75 6.79 -13.80 -0.62
N ARG A 76 7.01 -12.76 0.19
CA ARG A 76 6.96 -12.89 1.67
C ARG A 76 5.63 -13.45 2.15
N ILE A 77 4.51 -12.91 1.67
CA ILE A 77 3.16 -13.37 2.04
C ILE A 77 2.97 -14.86 1.71
N LYS A 78 3.51 -15.34 0.58
CA LYS A 78 3.48 -16.76 0.19
C LYS A 78 4.42 -17.63 1.01
N GLU A 79 5.60 -17.13 1.38
CA GLU A 79 6.57 -17.85 2.22
C GLU A 79 6.06 -18.08 3.66
N PHE A 80 5.02 -17.37 4.11
CA PHE A 80 4.40 -17.57 5.44
C PHE A 80 3.52 -18.83 5.55
N GLU A 81 3.47 -19.70 4.53
CA GLU A 81 2.67 -20.93 4.53
C GLU A 81 3.13 -21.95 5.59
N ASP A 82 4.36 -21.84 6.09
CA ASP A 82 4.86 -22.68 7.18
C ASP A 82 5.12 -21.87 8.47
N LYS A 83 4.10 -21.87 9.34
CA LYS A 83 4.18 -21.63 10.79
C LYS A 83 4.88 -20.33 11.22
N ILE A 84 4.20 -19.17 11.27
CA ILE A 84 4.45 -18.14 12.33
C ILE A 84 3.26 -17.15 12.44
N CYS A 85 3.03 -16.72 13.68
CA CYS A 85 1.94 -15.90 14.22
C CYS A 85 1.57 -14.62 13.45
N ILE A 86 0.26 -14.33 13.39
CA ILE A 86 -0.41 -13.10 12.91
C ILE A 86 0.25 -11.80 13.42
N GLY A 87 0.89 -11.82 14.60
CA GLY A 87 1.57 -10.66 15.19
C GLY A 87 3.03 -10.43 14.75
N SER A 88 3.68 -11.40 14.10
CA SER A 88 5.07 -11.25 13.59
C SER A 88 5.13 -10.90 12.10
N VAL A 89 3.96 -10.91 11.42
CA VAL A 89 3.84 -10.73 9.96
C VAL A 89 4.03 -9.28 9.53
N TYR A 90 3.74 -8.30 10.39
CA TYR A 90 4.14 -6.91 10.16
C TYR A 90 5.60 -6.74 10.59
N SER A 91 6.52 -7.20 9.73
CA SER A 91 7.95 -6.91 9.85
C SER A 91 8.13 -5.43 10.21
N TRP A 92 9.04 -5.10 11.13
CA TRP A 92 9.43 -3.74 11.51
C TRP A 92 9.53 -2.78 10.31
N LYS A 93 9.91 -3.32 9.14
CA LYS A 93 9.97 -2.64 7.84
C LYS A 93 8.62 -2.09 7.35
N THR A 94 7.51 -2.79 7.57
CA THR A 94 6.16 -2.33 7.22
C THR A 94 5.68 -1.24 8.17
N TRP A 95 5.99 -1.35 9.47
CA TRP A 95 5.73 -0.28 10.44
C TRP A 95 6.57 0.97 10.16
N ILE A 96 7.84 0.83 9.79
CA ILE A 96 8.68 1.93 9.31
C ILE A 96 8.06 2.58 8.07
N LEU A 97 7.56 1.79 7.13
CA LEU A 97 6.96 2.32 5.90
C LEU A 97 5.67 3.10 6.20
N VAL A 98 4.80 2.56 7.07
CA VAL A 98 3.59 3.26 7.53
C VAL A 98 3.95 4.53 8.31
N ALA A 99 4.91 4.46 9.23
CA ALA A 99 5.41 5.62 9.96
C ALA A 99 5.99 6.68 9.01
N ALA A 100 6.77 6.27 8.00
CA ALA A 100 7.28 7.16 6.97
C ALA A 100 6.14 7.80 6.16
N MET A 101 5.08 7.07 5.81
CA MET A 101 3.90 7.64 5.13
C MET A 101 3.18 8.67 6.00
N ILE A 102 3.04 8.41 7.31
CA ILE A 102 2.42 9.34 8.26
C ILE A 102 3.29 10.58 8.45
N VAL A 103 4.60 10.41 8.68
CA VAL A 103 5.56 11.49 8.88
C VAL A 103 5.66 12.36 7.62
N LEU A 104 5.78 11.74 6.45
CA LEU A 104 5.84 12.45 5.17
C LEU A 104 4.52 13.20 4.91
N GLY A 105 3.37 12.57 5.13
CA GLY A 105 2.06 13.22 5.00
C GLY A 105 1.88 14.40 5.96
N ARG A 106 2.42 14.31 7.19
CA ARG A 106 2.41 15.41 8.15
C ARG A 106 3.36 16.53 7.74
N PHE A 107 4.55 16.18 7.26
CA PHE A 107 5.55 17.13 6.78
C PHE A 107 5.05 17.93 5.57
N LEU A 108 4.33 17.29 4.65
CA LEU A 108 3.68 17.97 3.52
C LEU A 108 2.57 18.96 3.95
N ARG A 109 1.94 18.75 5.11
CA ARG A 109 0.90 19.66 5.64
C ARG A 109 1.48 20.84 6.43
N THR A 110 2.68 20.68 7.01
CA THR A 110 3.33 21.71 7.83
C THR A 110 4.30 22.58 7.04
N THR A 111 4.61 22.22 5.80
CA THR A 111 5.52 22.99 4.94
C THR A 111 4.77 24.10 4.21
N ILE A 112 5.47 25.20 3.95
CA ILE A 112 5.01 26.38 3.17
C ILE A 112 4.95 26.02 1.66
N LEU A 113 4.81 24.74 1.32
CA LEU A 113 4.84 24.27 -0.06
C LEU A 113 3.58 24.75 -0.80
N PRO A 114 3.72 25.22 -2.06
CA PRO A 114 2.58 25.53 -2.90
C PRO A 114 1.65 24.32 -2.99
N GLY A 115 0.33 24.55 -2.89
CA GLY A 115 -0.67 23.48 -2.94
C GLY A 115 -0.55 22.61 -4.20
N GLU A 116 -0.10 23.18 -5.31
CA GLU A 116 0.20 22.46 -6.56
C GLU A 116 1.25 21.37 -6.39
N ILE A 117 2.35 21.65 -5.68
CA ILE A 117 3.44 20.69 -5.45
C ILE A 117 2.96 19.57 -4.52
N VAL A 118 2.21 19.92 -3.48
CA VAL A 118 1.58 18.94 -2.58
C VAL A 118 0.62 18.05 -3.36
N GLY A 119 -0.19 18.65 -4.23
CA GLY A 119 -1.13 17.94 -5.10
C GLY A 119 -0.42 17.00 -6.08
N LEU A 120 0.67 17.44 -6.71
CA LEU A 120 1.50 16.62 -7.58
C LEU A 120 2.05 15.40 -6.84
N ILE A 121 2.58 15.59 -5.63
CA ILE A 121 3.14 14.50 -4.81
C ILE A 121 2.03 13.50 -4.45
N TYR A 122 0.86 13.98 -4.04
CA TYR A 122 -0.28 13.13 -3.72
C TYR A 122 -0.78 12.34 -4.93
N THR A 123 -0.91 12.97 -6.09
CA THR A 123 -1.26 12.30 -7.34
C THR A 123 -0.22 11.26 -7.73
N ALA A 124 1.07 11.60 -7.68
CA ALA A 124 2.15 10.68 -8.02
C ALA A 124 2.19 9.45 -7.10
N VAL A 125 2.10 9.66 -5.78
CA VAL A 125 2.11 8.57 -4.79
C VAL A 125 0.83 7.74 -4.88
N GLY A 126 -0.33 8.39 -4.99
CA GLY A 126 -1.62 7.72 -5.11
C GLY A 126 -1.70 6.83 -6.35
N TRP A 127 -1.25 7.37 -7.49
CA TRP A 127 -1.21 6.64 -8.75
C TRP A 127 -0.25 5.46 -8.68
N ALA A 128 0.92 5.69 -8.08
CA ALA A 128 1.91 4.65 -7.94
C ALA A 128 1.39 3.46 -7.12
N LEU A 129 0.70 3.75 -6.00
CA LEU A 129 0.08 2.74 -5.13
C LEU A 129 -1.04 1.96 -5.85
N MET A 130 -1.93 2.67 -6.56
CA MET A 130 -2.98 2.04 -7.36
C MET A 130 -2.40 1.11 -8.43
N LEU A 131 -1.38 1.56 -9.15
CA LEU A 131 -0.72 0.71 -10.14
C LEU A 131 -0.08 -0.49 -9.45
N ALA A 132 0.69 -0.32 -8.38
CA ALA A 132 1.39 -1.44 -7.76
C ALA A 132 0.44 -2.46 -7.10
N SER A 133 -0.74 -2.02 -6.60
CA SER A 133 -1.76 -2.93 -6.04
C SER A 133 -2.25 -3.97 -7.06
N ARG A 134 -2.14 -3.68 -8.37
CA ARG A 134 -2.48 -4.62 -9.46
C ARG A 134 -1.77 -5.96 -9.34
N LEU A 135 -0.52 -5.96 -8.85
CA LEU A 135 0.27 -7.18 -8.66
C LEU A 135 -0.31 -8.03 -7.53
N MET A 136 -0.71 -7.41 -6.42
CA MET A 136 -1.32 -8.11 -5.29
C MET A 136 -2.70 -8.67 -5.67
N TRP A 137 -3.52 -7.90 -6.39
CA TRP A 137 -4.79 -8.37 -6.92
C TRP A 137 -4.64 -9.55 -7.88
N ARG A 138 -3.62 -9.51 -8.76
CA ARG A 138 -3.33 -10.61 -9.69
C ARG A 138 -2.98 -11.89 -8.95
N GLU A 139 -2.19 -11.80 -7.89
CA GLU A 139 -1.78 -12.95 -7.09
C GLU A 139 -2.91 -13.48 -6.22
N TRP A 140 -3.74 -12.61 -5.64
CA TRP A 140 -4.94 -13.01 -4.92
C TRP A 140 -5.93 -13.83 -5.77
N LYS A 141 -6.11 -13.45 -7.05
CA LYS A 141 -6.96 -14.20 -7.99
C LYS A 141 -6.39 -15.57 -8.36
N ARG A 142 -5.06 -15.70 -8.34
CA ARG A 142 -4.35 -16.95 -8.63
C ARG A 142 -4.36 -17.92 -7.45
N THR A 143 -4.44 -17.40 -6.23
CA THR A 143 -4.54 -18.25 -5.03
C THR A 143 -5.93 -18.90 -4.95
N PRO A 144 -6.01 -20.25 -4.95
CA PRO A 144 -7.27 -20.97 -4.83
C PRO A 144 -8.07 -20.57 -3.59
N ARG A 145 -9.40 -20.69 -3.66
CA ARG A 145 -10.24 -20.53 -2.46
C ARG A 145 -9.95 -21.74 -1.54
N PRO A 146 -9.81 -21.53 -0.21
CA PRO A 146 -9.81 -22.66 0.72
C PRO A 146 -11.14 -23.41 0.67
#